data_AF-A0A9D7L7J6-F1
#
_entry.id   AF-A0A9D7L7J6-F1
#
_cell.length_a   1.000
_cell.length_b   1.000
_cell.length_c   1.000
_cell.angle_alpha   90.00
_cell.angle_beta   90.00
_cell.angle_gamma   90.00
#
_symmetry.space_group_name_H-M   'P 1'
#
loop_
_entity.id
_entity.type
_entity.pdbx_description
1 polymer ?
#
loop_
_entity_poly.entity_id
_entity_poly.type
_entity_poly.pdbx_seq_one_letter_code
_entity_poly.pdbx_strand_id
1 'polypeptide(L)'
;MITPLWAATAPAATQAKDKSPGVALATTVTAVTGMAISPLLGTGAYGAYQYAMAKKDGKPTEQLPWFAQWTFFVPALALVGACAAKDSLGAVLPPGWKKPLDVLETVENKATGLVAAGAIIPFTMDGLSKLLVASAPAASDPGLASSGLAMIHVGAMDFSWLLNVLTVPFGIAVFAIVWMASHAINVLILLSPWGAIDATLKGARTALLGLLTLTATLNPWVSAALSIILIIVAYFVAGWAFRLTIYGSIFCWDFFTLRRARYKVQPDENKMFAGGNLPEVPARTYGKLRQTDSAVVFAYRPWLVLPERSVTLAEKDLSVGKGTVSSPPSSPARMRPISCCRRVTAATRRNS
;
A
#
# COMPACT_ATOMS: atom_id res chain seq x y z
N MET A 1 52.65 -25.76 -29.06
CA MET A 1 51.82 -24.57 -28.77
C MET A 1 50.78 -24.98 -27.74
N ILE A 2 51.05 -24.76 -26.46
CA ILE A 2 50.07 -24.92 -25.37
C ILE A 2 50.37 -23.81 -24.36
N THR A 3 49.47 -22.82 -24.27
CA THR A 3 49.46 -21.79 -23.23
C THR A 3 48.36 -22.14 -22.23
N PRO A 4 48.61 -22.09 -20.90
CA PRO A 4 47.54 -22.04 -19.93
C PRO A 4 47.09 -20.59 -19.78
N LEU A 5 45.80 -20.34 -20.03
CA LEU A 5 45.09 -19.12 -19.66
C LEU A 5 44.96 -19.06 -18.13
N TRP A 6 45.89 -18.37 -17.47
CA TRP A 6 45.68 -17.88 -16.11
C TRP A 6 44.82 -16.62 -16.18
N ALA A 7 43.51 -16.78 -15.93
CA ALA A 7 42.64 -15.66 -15.64
C ALA A 7 42.98 -15.13 -14.23
N ALA A 8 43.68 -14.00 -14.17
CA ALA A 8 43.86 -13.28 -12.93
C ALA A 8 42.50 -12.75 -12.44
N THR A 9 41.94 -13.37 -11.41
CA THR A 9 40.88 -12.78 -10.59
C THR A 9 41.46 -11.55 -9.89
N ALA A 10 41.24 -10.37 -10.47
CA ALA A 10 41.41 -9.12 -9.76
C ALA A 10 40.46 -9.12 -8.55
N PRO A 11 40.91 -8.77 -7.33
CA PRO A 11 40.00 -8.62 -6.20
C PRO A 11 39.01 -7.50 -6.54
N ALA A 12 37.71 -7.79 -6.41
CA ALA A 12 36.67 -6.79 -6.56
C ALA A 12 36.97 -5.64 -5.60
N ALA A 13 37.16 -4.44 -6.14
CA ALA A 13 37.35 -3.24 -5.35
C ALA A 13 36.16 -3.08 -4.40
N THR A 14 36.40 -3.26 -3.10
CA THR A 14 35.41 -3.00 -2.06
C THR A 14 35.11 -1.51 -2.11
N GLN A 15 33.95 -1.15 -2.66
CA GLN A 15 33.51 0.25 -2.71
C GLN A 15 33.51 0.81 -1.28
N ALA A 16 34.20 1.93 -1.09
CA ALA A 16 34.17 2.65 0.18
C ALA A 16 32.72 3.05 0.46
N LYS A 17 32.22 2.76 1.66
CA LYS A 17 30.88 3.20 2.10
C LYS A 17 30.89 4.73 2.22
N ASP A 18 30.38 5.41 1.20
CA ASP A 18 30.12 6.84 1.26
C ASP A 18 29.13 7.14 2.39
N LYS A 19 29.60 7.91 3.40
CA LYS A 19 28.78 8.35 4.54
C LYS A 19 28.10 9.69 4.27
N SER A 20 27.84 10.01 2.99
CA SER A 20 27.28 11.30 2.62
C SER A 20 25.79 11.38 3.02
N PRO A 21 25.25 12.60 3.24
CA PRO A 21 23.83 12.80 3.55
C PRO A 21 22.90 12.27 2.45
N GLY A 22 23.39 12.26 1.20
CA GLY A 22 22.68 11.68 0.06
C GLY A 22 22.44 10.17 0.19
N VAL A 23 23.39 9.42 0.77
CA VAL A 23 23.21 7.98 1.03
C VAL A 23 22.15 7.74 2.12
N ALA A 24 22.06 8.61 3.12
CA ALA A 24 21.03 8.54 4.15
C ALA A 24 19.62 8.79 3.57
N LEU A 25 19.49 9.79 2.68
CA LEU A 25 18.26 10.05 1.93
C LEU A 25 17.87 8.84 1.06
N ALA A 26 18.82 8.33 0.28
CA ALA A 26 18.61 7.20 -0.61
C ALA A 26 18.14 5.93 0.16
N THR A 27 18.78 5.66 1.30
CA THR A 27 18.42 4.55 2.20
C THR A 27 17.02 4.75 2.79
N THR A 28 16.70 5.98 3.20
CA THR A 28 15.39 6.30 3.80
C THR A 28 14.25 6.14 2.79
N VAL A 29 14.40 6.69 1.59
CA VAL A 29 13.39 6.54 0.52
C VAL A 29 13.16 5.06 0.21
N THR A 30 14.25 4.30 0.07
CA THR A 30 14.20 2.85 -0.16
C THR A 30 13.48 2.13 0.98
N ALA A 31 13.79 2.46 2.24
CA ALA A 31 13.16 1.87 3.42
C ALA A 31 11.65 2.18 3.48
N VAL A 32 11.24 3.43 3.25
CA VAL A 32 9.82 3.82 3.22
C VAL A 32 9.06 3.08 2.14
N THR A 33 9.63 2.99 0.93
CA THR A 33 9.00 2.25 -0.17
C THR A 33 8.88 0.76 0.15
N GLY A 34 9.91 0.14 0.73
CA GLY A 34 9.86 -1.27 1.18
C GLY A 34 8.78 -1.51 2.25
N MET A 35 8.71 -0.63 3.27
CA MET A 35 7.66 -0.65 4.29
C MET A 35 6.27 -0.43 3.68
N ALA A 36 6.13 0.42 2.67
CA ALA A 36 4.84 0.62 2.01
C ALA A 36 4.41 -0.61 1.20
N ILE A 37 5.34 -1.30 0.52
CA ILE A 37 5.02 -2.51 -0.24
C ILE A 37 4.62 -3.64 0.69
N SER A 38 5.32 -3.88 1.80
CA SER A 38 4.90 -4.84 2.82
C SER A 38 5.17 -4.26 4.21
N PRO A 39 4.15 -3.71 4.89
CA PRO A 39 4.32 -3.06 6.17
C PRO A 39 4.93 -3.98 7.22
N LEU A 40 4.41 -5.18 7.40
CA LEU A 40 4.92 -6.08 8.44
C LEU A 40 6.33 -6.60 8.12
N LEU A 41 6.57 -7.03 6.87
CA LEU A 41 7.89 -7.51 6.46
C LEU A 41 8.92 -6.38 6.45
N GLY A 42 8.57 -5.23 5.85
CA GLY A 42 9.45 -4.09 5.71
C GLY A 42 9.81 -3.49 7.07
N THR A 43 8.84 -3.33 7.97
CA THR A 43 9.09 -2.79 9.32
C THR A 43 9.86 -3.79 10.19
N GLY A 44 9.53 -5.08 10.13
CA GLY A 44 10.27 -6.13 10.83
C GLY A 44 11.71 -6.26 10.33
N ALA A 45 11.93 -6.30 9.02
CA ALA A 45 13.26 -6.40 8.43
C ALA A 45 14.10 -5.14 8.70
N TYR A 46 13.50 -3.95 8.60
CA TYR A 46 14.16 -2.69 8.92
C TYR A 46 14.52 -2.59 10.41
N GLY A 47 13.63 -3.03 11.30
CA GLY A 47 13.89 -3.12 12.73
C GLY A 47 15.03 -4.08 13.07
N ALA A 48 15.02 -5.28 12.47
CA ALA A 48 16.11 -6.25 12.63
C ALA A 48 17.46 -5.71 12.11
N TYR A 49 17.45 -4.98 11.00
CA TYR A 49 18.65 -4.33 10.46
C TYR A 49 19.20 -3.27 11.42
N GLN A 50 18.34 -2.40 11.97
CA GLN A 50 18.77 -1.39 12.95
C GLN A 50 19.34 -2.02 14.22
N TYR A 51 18.70 -3.09 14.72
CA TYR A 51 19.19 -3.84 15.87
C TYR A 51 20.58 -4.45 15.63
N ALA A 52 20.76 -5.09 14.47
CA ALA A 52 22.05 -5.69 14.09
C ALA A 52 23.17 -4.64 13.94
N MET A 53 22.87 -3.48 13.35
CA MET A 53 23.83 -2.38 13.22
C MET A 53 24.18 -1.77 14.58
N ALA A 54 23.20 -1.56 15.46
CA ALA A 54 23.45 -1.05 16.82
C ALA A 54 24.39 -1.97 17.62
N LYS A 55 24.16 -3.29 17.54
CA LYS A 55 25.02 -4.29 18.18
C LYS A 55 26.44 -4.27 17.60
N LYS A 56 26.58 -4.12 16.28
CA LYS A 56 27.88 -4.02 15.62
C LYS A 56 28.65 -2.76 16.03
N ASP A 57 27.93 -1.65 16.19
CA ASP A 57 28.51 -0.35 16.55
C ASP A 57 28.69 -0.16 18.07
N GLY A 58 28.40 -1.19 18.89
CA GLY A 58 28.49 -1.12 20.35
C GLY A 58 27.49 -0.17 21.01
N LYS A 59 26.42 0.20 20.31
CA LYS A 59 25.37 1.12 20.81
C LYS A 59 24.36 0.37 21.68
N PRO A 60 23.82 1.00 22.74
CA PRO A 60 22.80 0.39 23.59
C PRO A 60 21.53 0.12 22.78
N THR A 61 21.16 -1.15 22.66
CA THR A 61 19.98 -1.58 21.90
C THR A 61 18.65 -1.18 22.57
N GLU A 62 18.68 -0.83 23.85
CA GLU A 62 17.51 -0.39 24.62
C GLU A 62 16.99 0.99 24.19
N GLN A 63 17.87 1.82 23.62
CA GLN A 63 17.51 3.16 23.14
C GLN A 63 16.95 3.15 21.71
N LEU A 64 16.90 1.97 21.08
CA LEU A 64 16.34 1.83 19.74
C LEU A 64 14.80 2.00 19.77
N PRO A 65 14.20 2.51 18.68
CA PRO A 65 12.76 2.59 18.55
C PRO A 65 12.08 1.23 18.82
N TRP A 66 10.85 1.28 19.31
CA TRP A 66 10.08 0.08 19.69
C TRP A 66 10.00 -0.98 18.56
N PHE A 67 9.93 -0.58 17.29
CA PHE A 67 9.87 -1.49 16.15
C PHE A 67 11.22 -2.16 15.83
N ALA A 68 12.33 -1.62 16.35
CA ALA A 68 13.66 -2.24 16.28
C ALA A 68 13.96 -3.11 17.51
N GLN A 69 12.99 -3.27 18.42
CA GLN A 69 13.09 -4.22 19.52
C GLN A 69 12.72 -5.63 19.04
N TRP A 70 13.38 -6.60 19.64
CA TRP A 70 13.36 -8.03 19.33
C TRP A 70 12.01 -8.63 19.69
N THR A 71 11.34 -8.05 20.69
CA THR A 71 9.94 -8.31 21.03
C THR A 71 8.95 -7.94 19.93
N PHE A 72 9.30 -7.03 19.02
CA PHE A 72 8.45 -6.67 17.88
C PHE A 72 8.88 -7.37 16.59
N PHE A 73 10.15 -7.20 16.18
CA PHE A 73 10.56 -7.66 14.85
C PHE A 73 10.61 -9.19 14.73
N VAL A 74 10.90 -9.93 15.82
CA VAL A 74 10.92 -11.41 15.76
C VAL A 74 9.51 -11.96 15.55
N PRO A 75 8.48 -11.61 16.33
CA PRO A 75 7.11 -12.04 16.04
C PRO A 75 6.61 -11.55 14.68
N ALA A 76 6.93 -10.32 14.28
CA ALA A 76 6.55 -9.78 12.97
C ALA A 76 7.11 -10.63 11.83
N LEU A 77 8.42 -10.91 11.85
CA LEU A 77 9.08 -11.75 10.84
C LEU A 77 8.63 -13.21 10.92
N ALA A 78 8.33 -13.72 12.10
CA ALA A 78 7.76 -15.06 12.26
C ALA A 78 6.36 -15.16 11.62
N LEU A 79 5.50 -14.15 11.80
CA LEU A 79 4.18 -14.11 11.17
C LEU A 79 4.31 -14.02 9.65
N VAL A 80 5.21 -13.18 9.13
CA VAL A 80 5.48 -13.11 7.69
C VAL A 80 6.04 -14.42 7.17
N GLY A 81 6.94 -15.06 7.91
CA GLY A 81 7.49 -16.38 7.58
C GLY A 81 6.39 -17.44 7.51
N ALA A 82 5.44 -17.42 8.45
CA ALA A 82 4.26 -18.28 8.41
C ALA A 82 3.37 -17.98 7.19
N CYS A 83 3.20 -16.71 6.82
CA CYS A 83 2.50 -16.30 5.60
C CYS A 83 3.22 -16.80 4.33
N ALA A 84 4.54 -16.69 4.26
CA ALA A 84 5.32 -17.20 3.14
C ALA A 84 5.27 -18.73 3.05
N ALA A 85 5.29 -19.42 4.21
CA ALA A 85 5.15 -20.86 4.28
C ALA A 85 3.78 -21.34 3.77
N LYS A 86 2.67 -20.70 4.17
CA LYS A 86 1.34 -21.08 3.65
C LYS A 86 1.24 -20.91 2.13
N ASP A 87 1.88 -19.87 1.56
CA ASP A 87 1.80 -19.60 0.14
C ASP A 87 2.63 -20.60 -0.67
N SER A 88 3.74 -21.07 -0.09
CA SER A 88 4.59 -22.13 -0.66
C SER A 88 3.95 -23.51 -0.55
N LEU A 89 3.14 -23.74 0.48
CA LEU A 89 2.43 -25.00 0.74
C LEU A 89 1.04 -25.07 0.07
N GLY A 90 0.73 -24.15 -0.87
CA GLY A 90 -0.57 -24.06 -1.52
C GLY A 90 -1.06 -25.32 -2.26
N ALA A 91 -0.16 -26.26 -2.58
CA ALA A 91 -0.50 -27.57 -3.15
C ALA A 91 -0.85 -28.63 -2.08
N VAL A 92 -0.48 -28.40 -0.82
CA VAL A 92 -0.62 -29.34 0.31
C VAL A 92 -1.77 -28.92 1.24
N LEU A 93 -2.24 -27.67 1.16
CA LEU A 93 -3.36 -27.19 1.97
C LEU A 93 -4.71 -27.79 1.53
N PRO A 94 -5.59 -28.15 2.47
CA PRO A 94 -6.93 -28.64 2.14
C PRO A 94 -7.73 -27.63 1.30
N PRO A 95 -8.55 -28.09 0.34
CA PRO A 95 -9.42 -27.23 -0.45
C PRO A 95 -10.28 -26.33 0.44
N GLY A 96 -10.29 -25.02 0.15
CA GLY A 96 -11.11 -24.03 0.87
C GLY A 96 -10.40 -23.20 1.93
N TRP A 97 -9.18 -23.56 2.37
CA TRP A 97 -8.42 -22.78 3.36
C TRP A 97 -7.74 -21.53 2.79
N LYS A 98 -7.50 -21.50 1.49
CA LYS A 98 -6.78 -20.41 0.82
C LYS A 98 -7.48 -19.05 0.98
N LYS A 99 -8.79 -19.01 0.75
CA LYS A 99 -9.59 -17.77 0.82
C LYS A 99 -9.68 -17.12 2.21
N PRO A 100 -9.95 -17.85 3.31
CA PRO A 100 -9.90 -17.23 4.64
C PRO A 100 -8.49 -16.74 5.01
N LEU A 101 -7.44 -17.44 4.57
CA LEU A 101 -6.05 -17.00 4.77
C LEU A 101 -5.72 -15.73 3.97
N ASP A 102 -6.26 -15.58 2.76
CA ASP A 102 -6.11 -14.36 1.95
C ASP A 102 -6.89 -13.18 2.57
N VAL A 103 -8.07 -13.42 3.17
CA VAL A 103 -8.82 -12.41 3.94
C VAL A 103 -8.03 -11.95 5.16
N LEU A 104 -7.45 -12.88 5.91
CA LEU A 104 -6.63 -12.56 7.08
C LEU A 104 -5.40 -11.74 6.69
N GLU A 105 -4.70 -12.13 5.61
CA GLU A 105 -3.56 -11.39 5.07
C GLU A 105 -3.94 -9.99 4.58
N THR A 106 -5.13 -9.85 3.98
CA THR A 106 -5.64 -8.54 3.55
C THR A 106 -5.91 -7.64 4.76
N VAL A 107 -6.51 -8.18 5.83
CA VAL A 107 -6.75 -7.42 7.07
C VAL A 107 -5.46 -7.10 7.80
N GLU A 108 -4.54 -8.06 7.90
CA GLU A 108 -3.22 -7.87 8.50
C GLU A 108 -2.48 -6.74 7.79
N ASN A 109 -2.29 -6.82 6.46
CA ASN A 109 -1.60 -5.80 5.67
C ASN A 109 -2.24 -4.40 5.80
N LYS A 110 -3.55 -4.35 6.09
CA LYS A 110 -4.23 -3.10 6.37
C LYS A 110 -3.95 -2.58 7.78
N ALA A 111 -4.09 -3.42 8.79
CA ALA A 111 -3.82 -3.06 10.16
C ALA A 111 -2.37 -2.63 10.35
N THR A 112 -1.43 -3.40 9.81
CA THR A 112 0.01 -3.12 9.89
C THR A 112 0.39 -1.92 9.02
N GLY A 113 -0.27 -1.71 7.89
CA GLY A 113 -0.12 -0.47 7.10
C GLY A 113 -0.53 0.79 7.85
N LEU A 114 -1.64 0.75 8.57
CA LEU A 114 -2.10 1.88 9.40
C LEU A 114 -1.16 2.13 10.58
N VAL A 115 -0.69 1.07 11.25
CA VAL A 115 0.31 1.19 12.33
C VAL A 115 1.63 1.73 11.80
N ALA A 116 2.11 1.26 10.65
CA ALA A 116 3.34 1.75 10.04
C ALA A 116 3.21 3.25 9.68
N ALA A 117 2.11 3.66 9.04
CA ALA A 117 1.85 5.06 8.69
C ALA A 117 1.83 5.97 9.93
N GLY A 118 1.19 5.54 11.02
CA GLY A 118 1.02 6.36 12.23
C GLY A 118 2.20 6.32 13.21
N ALA A 119 2.95 5.22 13.26
CA ALA A 119 3.88 4.94 14.35
C ALA A 119 5.30 4.53 13.93
N ILE A 120 5.60 4.39 12.63
CA ILE A 120 6.93 3.98 12.15
C ILE A 120 7.48 4.96 11.10
N ILE A 121 6.66 5.38 10.14
CA ILE A 121 7.05 6.38 9.15
C ILE A 121 7.44 7.72 9.80
N PRO A 122 6.72 8.25 10.80
CA PRO A 122 7.13 9.48 11.47
C PRO A 122 8.51 9.38 12.13
N PHE A 123 8.82 8.27 12.81
CA PHE A 123 10.15 8.06 13.40
C PHE A 123 11.26 7.96 12.35
N THR A 124 10.96 7.33 11.21
CA THR A 124 11.92 7.21 10.10
C THR A 124 12.21 8.57 9.46
N MET A 125 11.17 9.40 9.27
CA MET A 125 11.30 10.77 8.73
C MET A 125 11.95 11.74 9.72
N ASP A 126 11.68 11.60 11.02
CA ASP A 126 12.34 12.37 12.08
C ASP A 126 13.84 12.07 12.14
N GLY A 127 14.21 10.79 12.06
CA GLY A 127 15.61 10.37 11.95
C GLY A 127 16.31 10.97 10.73
N LEU A 128 15.64 10.97 9.56
CA LEU A 128 16.16 11.60 8.36
C LEU A 128 16.32 13.12 8.52
N SER A 129 15.33 13.79 9.09
CA SER A 129 15.38 15.24 9.33
C SER A 129 16.55 15.62 10.22
N LYS A 130 16.77 14.87 11.31
CA LYS A 130 17.93 15.06 12.20
C LYS A 130 19.25 14.86 11.49
N LEU A 131 19.36 13.84 10.63
CA LEU A 131 20.57 13.62 9.83
C LEU A 131 20.80 14.76 8.84
N LEU A 132 19.77 15.26 8.16
CA LEU A 132 19.89 16.39 7.23
C LEU A 132 20.35 17.67 7.93
N VAL A 133 19.78 17.96 9.11
CA VAL A 133 20.18 19.12 9.93
C VAL A 133 21.63 18.96 10.43
N ALA A 134 22.00 17.78 10.92
CA ALA A 134 23.37 17.51 11.38
C ALA A 134 24.41 17.52 10.23
N SER A 135 23.94 17.38 8.98
CA SER A 135 24.76 17.41 7.77
C SER A 135 24.86 18.79 7.13
N ALA A 136 24.08 19.77 7.61
CA ALA A 136 24.16 21.13 7.11
C ALA A 136 25.56 21.68 7.45
N PRO A 137 26.24 22.36 6.51
CA PRO A 137 27.54 22.95 6.77
C PRO A 137 27.40 23.89 7.97
N ALA A 138 28.08 23.55 9.07
CA ALA A 138 28.22 24.46 10.18
C ALA A 138 28.82 25.76 9.65
N ALA A 139 28.37 26.91 10.15
CA ALA A 139 28.86 28.25 9.80
C ALA A 139 30.35 28.50 10.11
N SER A 140 31.11 27.43 10.39
CA SER A 140 32.53 27.41 10.77
C SER A 140 33.41 26.80 9.67
N ASP A 141 32.99 26.81 8.41
CA ASP A 141 33.89 26.59 7.27
C ASP A 141 34.60 27.92 6.93
N PRO A 142 35.93 28.04 7.14
CA PRO A 142 36.67 29.27 6.88
C PRO A 142 36.60 29.73 5.41
N GLY A 143 36.26 28.83 4.47
CA GLY A 143 36.09 29.15 3.05
C GLY A 143 34.75 29.80 2.69
N LEU A 144 33.72 29.66 3.52
CA LEU A 144 32.41 30.30 3.30
C LEU A 144 32.29 31.67 3.98
N ALA A 145 33.13 31.97 4.97
CA ALA A 145 33.14 33.23 5.69
C ALA A 145 33.53 34.45 4.83
N SER A 146 34.23 34.23 3.70
CA SER A 146 34.66 35.29 2.78
C SER A 146 33.68 35.57 1.63
N SER A 147 32.63 34.76 1.47
CA SER A 147 31.56 35.01 0.51
C SER A 147 30.40 35.66 1.25
N GLY A 148 29.88 36.81 0.78
CA GLY A 148 28.79 37.57 1.40
C GLY A 148 27.47 36.80 1.66
N LEU A 149 27.42 35.50 1.35
CA LEU A 149 26.45 34.52 1.84
C LEU A 149 26.53 34.27 3.36
N ALA A 150 27.66 34.58 4.02
CA ALA A 150 27.82 34.48 5.48
C ALA A 150 26.93 35.47 6.28
N MET A 151 26.38 36.50 5.62
CA MET A 151 25.44 37.45 6.24
C MET A 151 23.99 36.96 6.21
N ILE A 152 23.68 35.91 5.45
CA ILE A 152 22.36 35.30 5.51
C ILE A 152 22.34 34.35 6.71
N HIS A 153 21.72 34.80 7.80
CA HIS A 153 21.48 34.04 9.03
C HIS A 153 20.55 32.82 8.84
N VAL A 154 20.49 32.24 7.63
CA VAL A 154 19.78 30.98 7.33
C VAL A 154 20.41 29.81 8.09
N GLY A 155 21.71 29.89 8.44
CA GLY A 155 22.37 28.89 9.29
C GLY A 155 22.06 28.99 10.79
N ALA A 156 21.46 30.11 11.26
CA ALA A 156 21.12 30.34 12.66
C ALA A 156 19.62 30.18 12.96
N MET A 157 18.78 30.06 11.92
CA MET A 157 17.38 29.70 12.10
C MET A 157 17.27 28.18 12.21
N ASP A 158 16.75 27.70 13.33
CA ASP A 158 16.42 26.30 13.51
C ASP A 158 15.25 25.93 12.59
N PHE A 159 15.56 25.53 11.35
CA PHE A 159 14.58 25.00 10.40
C PHE A 159 14.24 23.53 10.67
N SER A 160 14.77 22.92 11.75
CA SER A 160 14.51 21.51 12.07
C SER A 160 13.02 21.25 12.27
N TRP A 161 12.31 22.16 12.96
CA TRP A 161 10.87 22.04 13.15
C TRP A 161 10.10 22.16 11.81
N LEU A 162 10.51 23.06 10.91
CA LEU A 162 9.87 23.26 9.62
C LEU A 162 10.12 22.07 8.67
N LEU A 163 11.36 21.57 8.63
CA LEU A 163 11.72 20.36 7.90
C LEU A 163 10.95 19.15 8.41
N ASN A 164 10.79 19.01 9.73
CA ASN A 164 10.04 17.89 10.32
C ASN A 164 8.54 18.00 9.97
N VAL A 165 7.97 19.20 10.09
CA VAL A 165 6.57 19.51 9.69
C VAL A 165 6.32 19.24 8.21
N LEU A 166 7.32 19.39 7.34
CA LEU A 166 7.14 19.14 5.91
C LEU A 166 7.43 17.69 5.51
N THR A 167 8.52 17.11 6.02
CA THR A 167 9.00 15.78 5.63
C THR A 167 8.15 14.66 6.20
N VAL A 168 7.61 14.80 7.42
CA VAL A 168 6.76 13.76 8.02
C VAL A 168 5.45 13.58 7.24
N PRO A 169 4.63 14.62 6.99
CA PRO A 169 3.40 14.46 6.18
C PRO A 169 3.70 14.03 4.75
N PHE A 170 4.80 14.53 4.17
CA PHE A 170 5.24 14.10 2.84
C PHE A 170 5.59 12.60 2.81
N GLY A 171 6.36 12.12 3.79
CA GLY A 171 6.70 10.70 3.93
C GLY A 171 5.46 9.82 4.13
N ILE A 172 4.49 10.28 4.93
CA ILE A 172 3.19 9.60 5.10
C ILE A 172 2.43 9.56 3.78
N ALA A 173 2.40 10.65 3.01
CA ALA A 173 1.72 10.69 1.72
C ALA A 173 2.34 9.73 0.70
N VAL A 174 3.68 9.73 0.58
CA VAL A 174 4.42 8.79 -0.28
C VAL A 174 4.17 7.35 0.15
N PHE A 175 4.25 7.07 1.45
CA PHE A 175 3.92 5.77 2.01
C PHE A 175 2.49 5.36 1.64
N ALA A 176 1.50 6.23 1.86
CA ALA A 176 0.10 5.94 1.61
C ALA A 176 -0.17 5.60 0.13
N ILE A 177 0.44 6.34 -0.80
CA ILE A 177 0.30 6.08 -2.24
C ILE A 177 0.83 4.70 -2.62
N VAL A 178 2.06 4.37 -2.20
CA VAL A 178 2.68 3.08 -2.50
C VAL A 178 1.96 1.94 -1.77
N TRP A 179 1.59 2.16 -0.51
CA TRP A 179 0.86 1.19 0.30
C TRP A 179 -0.52 0.89 -0.28
N MET A 180 -1.28 1.90 -0.76
CA MET A 180 -2.55 1.67 -1.43
C MET A 180 -2.39 0.80 -2.67
N ALA A 181 -1.38 1.06 -3.50
CA ALA A 181 -1.11 0.27 -4.69
C ALA A 181 -0.77 -1.19 -4.33
N SER A 182 0.06 -1.41 -3.32
CA SER A 182 0.41 -2.75 -2.84
C SER A 182 -0.78 -3.47 -2.17
N HIS A 183 -1.54 -2.76 -1.35
CA HIS A 183 -2.73 -3.28 -0.68
C HIS A 183 -3.82 -3.67 -1.69
N ALA A 184 -3.96 -2.94 -2.79
CA ALA A 184 -4.85 -3.32 -3.88
C ALA A 184 -4.49 -4.69 -4.48
N ILE A 185 -3.22 -5.09 -4.51
CA ILE A 185 -2.80 -6.42 -4.94
C ILE A 185 -3.39 -7.50 -4.02
N ASN A 186 -3.35 -7.31 -2.70
CA ASN A 186 -4.00 -8.23 -1.74
C ASN A 186 -5.51 -8.33 -1.96
N VAL A 187 -6.17 -7.20 -2.26
CA VAL A 187 -7.59 -7.22 -2.62
C VAL A 187 -7.84 -7.98 -3.92
N LEU A 188 -6.99 -7.82 -4.94
CA LEU A 188 -7.12 -8.57 -6.20
C LEU A 188 -6.95 -10.08 -6.01
N ILE A 189 -6.01 -10.49 -5.17
CA ILE A 189 -5.80 -11.88 -4.77
C ILE A 189 -7.08 -12.46 -4.15
N LEU A 190 -7.66 -11.73 -3.21
CA LEU A 190 -8.90 -12.10 -2.55
C LEU A 190 -10.05 -12.25 -3.56
N LEU A 191 -10.13 -11.37 -4.57
CA LEU A 191 -11.16 -11.41 -5.61
C LEU A 191 -10.89 -12.40 -6.75
N SER A 192 -9.63 -12.82 -6.94
CA SER A 192 -9.25 -13.69 -8.05
C SER A 192 -9.89 -15.09 -7.90
N PRO A 193 -10.63 -15.58 -8.90
CA PRO A 193 -11.14 -16.95 -8.89
C PRO A 193 -10.05 -17.99 -9.21
N TRP A 194 -8.89 -17.57 -9.71
CA TRP A 194 -7.87 -18.45 -10.29
C TRP A 194 -6.58 -18.40 -9.46
N GLY A 195 -6.13 -19.55 -8.97
CA GLY A 195 -4.94 -19.66 -8.12
C GLY A 195 -3.64 -19.24 -8.80
N ALA A 196 -3.53 -19.39 -10.12
CA ALA A 196 -2.36 -18.96 -10.89
C ALA A 196 -2.19 -17.43 -10.89
N ILE A 197 -3.28 -16.68 -11.05
CA ILE A 197 -3.25 -15.21 -11.02
C ILE A 197 -2.83 -14.72 -9.63
N ASP A 198 -3.34 -15.36 -8.58
CA ASP A 198 -2.93 -15.07 -7.19
C ASP A 198 -1.41 -15.31 -7.00
N ALA A 199 -0.91 -16.48 -7.42
CA ALA A 199 0.52 -16.79 -7.32
C ALA A 199 1.40 -15.78 -8.08
N THR A 200 0.98 -15.36 -9.27
CA THR A 200 1.70 -14.34 -10.05
C THR A 200 1.68 -12.97 -9.36
N LEU A 201 0.54 -12.56 -8.80
CA LEU A 201 0.40 -11.27 -8.10
C LEU A 201 1.24 -11.23 -6.81
N LYS A 202 1.23 -12.32 -6.02
CA LYS A 202 2.11 -12.47 -4.84
C LYS A 202 3.57 -12.52 -5.25
N GLY A 203 3.89 -13.31 -6.27
CA GLY A 203 5.23 -13.44 -6.82
C GLY A 203 5.79 -12.09 -7.28
N ALA A 204 5.00 -11.28 -8.00
CA ALA A 204 5.41 -9.95 -8.45
C ALA A 204 5.72 -9.02 -7.27
N ARG A 205 4.87 -9.00 -6.23
CA ARG A 205 5.10 -8.21 -5.01
C ARG A 205 6.38 -8.62 -4.29
N THR A 206 6.59 -9.92 -4.12
CA THR A 206 7.80 -10.47 -3.49
C THR A 206 9.05 -10.22 -4.33
N ALA A 207 8.95 -10.31 -5.66
CA ALA A 207 10.04 -10.02 -6.58
C ALA A 207 10.44 -8.54 -6.52
N LEU A 208 9.47 -7.61 -6.44
CA LEU A 208 9.76 -6.18 -6.27
C LEU A 208 10.49 -5.90 -4.95
N LEU A 209 10.05 -6.52 -3.84
CA LEU A 209 10.74 -6.40 -2.55
C LEU A 209 12.15 -7.01 -2.59
N GLY A 210 12.31 -8.18 -3.22
CA GLY A 210 13.59 -8.83 -3.42
C GLY A 210 14.55 -7.98 -4.24
N LEU A 211 14.07 -7.41 -5.34
CA LEU A 211 14.85 -6.52 -6.20
C LEU A 211 15.28 -5.25 -5.46
N LEU A 212 14.36 -4.64 -4.71
CA LEU A 212 14.64 -3.43 -3.94
C LEU A 212 15.64 -3.71 -2.81
N THR A 213 15.53 -4.86 -2.13
CA THR A 213 16.46 -5.27 -1.07
C THR A 213 17.84 -5.58 -1.64
N LEU A 214 17.91 -6.34 -2.75
CA LEU A 214 19.17 -6.71 -3.40
C LEU A 214 19.91 -5.46 -3.90
N THR A 215 19.21 -4.56 -4.58
CA THR A 215 19.82 -3.31 -5.07
C THR A 215 20.27 -2.40 -3.94
N ALA A 216 19.55 -2.38 -2.80
CA ALA A 216 19.97 -1.62 -1.62
C ALA A 216 21.30 -2.11 -1.02
N THR A 217 21.61 -3.41 -1.17
CA THR A 217 22.90 -3.96 -0.70
C THR A 217 24.06 -3.67 -1.66
N LEU A 218 23.77 -3.44 -2.93
CA LEU A 218 24.78 -3.17 -3.97
C LEU A 218 25.10 -1.68 -4.08
N ASN A 219 24.07 -0.83 -4.25
CA ASN A 219 24.23 0.60 -4.41
C ASN A 219 22.95 1.35 -3.92
N PRO A 220 23.04 2.16 -2.85
CA PRO A 220 21.91 2.91 -2.32
C PRO A 220 21.22 3.83 -3.34
N TRP A 221 21.98 4.39 -4.29
CA TRP A 221 21.43 5.28 -5.31
C TRP A 221 20.59 4.52 -6.34
N VAL A 222 20.97 3.30 -6.69
CA VAL A 222 20.20 2.44 -7.60
C VAL A 222 18.88 2.06 -6.95
N SER A 223 18.89 1.68 -5.66
CA SER A 223 17.66 1.34 -4.94
C SER A 223 16.75 2.57 -4.75
N ALA A 224 17.32 3.75 -4.54
CA ALA A 224 16.56 5.00 -4.47
C ALA A 224 15.91 5.35 -5.81
N ALA A 225 16.65 5.23 -6.93
CA ALA A 225 16.10 5.45 -8.27
C ALA A 225 14.94 4.50 -8.57
N LEU A 226 15.09 3.20 -8.25
CA LEU A 226 14.01 2.23 -8.36
C LEU A 226 12.81 2.59 -7.48
N SER A 227 13.05 3.04 -6.25
CA SER A 227 12.00 3.46 -5.32
C SER A 227 11.21 4.65 -5.86
N ILE A 228 11.87 5.63 -6.47
CA ILE A 228 11.23 6.77 -7.12
C ILE A 228 10.36 6.31 -8.28
N ILE A 229 10.86 5.40 -9.13
CA ILE A 229 10.07 4.82 -10.23
C ILE A 229 8.81 4.14 -9.69
N LEU A 230 8.93 3.34 -8.62
CA LEU A 230 7.79 2.68 -8.00
C LEU A 230 6.78 3.67 -7.42
N ILE A 231 7.24 4.76 -6.81
CA ILE A 231 6.37 5.83 -6.29
C ILE A 231 5.59 6.49 -7.43
N ILE A 232 6.25 6.79 -8.55
CA ILE A 232 5.61 7.39 -9.73
C ILE A 232 4.56 6.44 -10.31
N VAL A 233 4.88 5.15 -10.48
CA VAL A 233 3.92 4.15 -10.96
C VAL A 233 2.74 4.02 -10.00
N ALA A 234 2.99 3.97 -8.69
CA ALA A 234 1.95 3.90 -7.67
C ALA A 234 1.03 5.13 -7.70
N TYR A 235 1.59 6.33 -7.94
CA TYR A 235 0.81 7.56 -8.06
C TYR A 235 -0.22 7.50 -9.19
N PHE A 236 0.17 7.03 -10.38
CA PHE A 236 -0.76 6.89 -11.51
C PHE A 236 -1.85 5.84 -11.28
N VAL A 237 -1.55 4.79 -10.51
CA VAL A 237 -2.50 3.71 -10.21
C VAL A 237 -3.36 4.01 -8.96
N ALA A 238 -2.99 5.01 -8.15
CA ALA A 238 -3.59 5.29 -6.85
C ALA A 238 -5.12 5.48 -6.90
N GLY A 239 -5.64 6.14 -7.93
CA GLY A 239 -7.09 6.35 -8.07
C GLY A 239 -7.89 5.06 -8.28
N TRP A 240 -7.30 4.05 -8.92
CA TRP A 240 -7.91 2.72 -9.05
C TRP A 240 -7.69 1.88 -7.79
N ALA A 241 -6.47 1.91 -7.25
CA ALA A 241 -6.10 1.21 -6.02
C ALA A 241 -6.95 1.64 -4.83
N PHE A 242 -7.29 2.93 -4.72
CA PHE A 242 -8.18 3.46 -3.70
C PHE A 242 -9.58 2.82 -3.75
N ARG A 243 -10.20 2.76 -4.94
CA ARG A 243 -11.54 2.16 -5.09
C ARG A 243 -11.53 0.68 -4.71
N LEU A 244 -10.49 -0.04 -5.12
CA LEU A 244 -10.30 -1.43 -4.72
C LEU A 244 -10.09 -1.58 -3.22
N THR A 245 -9.33 -0.70 -2.58
CA THR A 245 -9.08 -0.72 -1.13
C THR A 245 -10.38 -0.57 -0.36
N ILE A 246 -11.26 0.38 -0.75
CA ILE A 246 -12.57 0.55 -0.13
C ILE A 246 -13.46 -0.68 -0.37
N TYR A 247 -13.48 -1.19 -1.60
CA TYR A 247 -14.24 -2.40 -1.94
C TYR A 247 -13.79 -3.62 -1.13
N GLY A 248 -12.49 -3.89 -1.08
CA GLY A 248 -11.90 -4.99 -0.32
C GLY A 248 -12.12 -4.86 1.18
N SER A 249 -12.11 -3.63 1.71
CA SER A 249 -12.39 -3.37 3.13
C SER A 249 -13.82 -3.73 3.51
N ILE A 250 -14.80 -3.31 2.70
CA ILE A 250 -16.21 -3.65 2.92
C ILE A 250 -16.42 -5.15 2.72
N PHE A 251 -15.76 -5.76 1.74
CA PHE A 251 -15.81 -7.20 1.52
C PHE A 251 -15.28 -7.99 2.73
N CYS A 252 -14.11 -7.63 3.27
CA CYS A 252 -13.55 -8.29 4.45
C CYS A 252 -14.47 -8.11 5.66
N TRP A 253 -15.00 -6.89 5.86
CA TRP A 253 -15.96 -6.61 6.94
C TRP A 253 -17.22 -7.46 6.82
N ASP A 254 -17.80 -7.58 5.63
CA ASP A 254 -19.01 -8.38 5.39
C ASP A 254 -18.75 -9.89 5.56
N PHE A 255 -17.53 -10.35 5.27
CA PHE A 255 -17.09 -11.71 5.54
C PHE A 255 -17.05 -12.01 7.04
N PHE A 256 -16.38 -11.16 7.83
CA PHE A 256 -16.26 -11.36 9.29
C PHE A 256 -17.58 -11.16 10.04
N THR A 257 -18.38 -10.17 9.64
CA THR A 257 -19.63 -9.84 10.35
C THR A 257 -20.85 -10.59 9.81
N LEU A 258 -20.67 -11.47 8.82
CA LEU A 258 -21.76 -12.17 8.11
C LEU A 258 -22.89 -11.22 7.66
N ARG A 259 -22.56 -9.93 7.43
CA ARG A 259 -23.55 -8.87 7.14
C ARG A 259 -24.35 -9.17 5.88
N ARG A 260 -23.80 -9.96 4.95
CA ARG A 260 -24.51 -10.50 3.78
C ARG A 260 -25.84 -11.18 4.14
N ALA A 261 -25.93 -11.84 5.30
CA ALA A 261 -27.14 -12.52 5.77
C ALA A 261 -28.13 -11.55 6.44
N ARG A 262 -27.67 -10.38 6.87
CA ARG A 262 -28.44 -9.37 7.61
C ARG A 262 -28.84 -8.15 6.78
N TYR A 263 -28.37 -8.05 5.53
CA TYR A 263 -28.66 -6.92 4.66
C TYR A 263 -30.12 -6.92 4.21
N LYS A 264 -30.85 -5.88 4.61
CA LYS A 264 -32.22 -5.58 4.16
C LYS A 264 -32.18 -4.34 3.29
N VAL A 265 -32.82 -4.40 2.13
CA VAL A 265 -32.99 -3.25 1.23
C VAL A 265 -33.91 -2.25 1.91
N GLN A 266 -33.47 -1.01 2.04
CA GLN A 266 -34.29 0.09 2.54
C GLN A 266 -35.00 0.78 1.36
N PRO A 267 -36.22 1.29 1.55
CA PRO A 267 -36.96 1.96 0.47
C PRO A 267 -36.30 3.28 0.04
N ASP A 268 -35.64 4.00 0.95
CA ASP A 268 -35.22 5.38 0.69
C ASP A 268 -33.77 5.48 0.17
N GLU A 269 -32.82 4.86 0.89
CA GLU A 269 -31.39 4.97 0.58
C GLU A 269 -30.68 3.63 0.78
N ASN A 270 -29.96 3.17 -0.25
CA ASN A 270 -29.15 1.96 -0.18
C ASN A 270 -27.68 2.23 -0.53
N LYS A 271 -26.77 1.86 0.36
CA LYS A 271 -25.33 1.89 0.11
C LYS A 271 -24.94 0.73 -0.79
N MET A 272 -24.35 1.01 -1.95
CA MET A 272 -23.96 0.00 -2.94
C MET A 272 -22.76 0.44 -3.77
N PHE A 273 -22.19 -0.51 -4.50
CA PHE A 273 -21.10 -0.27 -5.44
C PHE A 273 -21.62 -0.16 -6.86
N ALA A 274 -21.05 0.75 -7.65
CA ALA A 274 -21.32 0.85 -9.07
C ALA A 274 -20.83 -0.42 -9.80
N GLY A 275 -21.71 -1.03 -10.60
CA GLY A 275 -21.36 -2.10 -11.52
C GLY A 275 -20.53 -1.60 -12.72
N GLY A 276 -19.96 -2.51 -13.50
CA GLY A 276 -19.17 -2.16 -14.68
C GLY A 276 -19.97 -1.54 -15.84
N ASN A 277 -21.30 -1.60 -15.79
CA ASN A 277 -22.20 -1.14 -16.84
C ASN A 277 -22.91 0.18 -16.52
N LEU A 278 -22.45 0.92 -15.51
CA LEU A 278 -23.00 2.24 -15.19
C LEU A 278 -22.27 3.30 -16.04
N PRO A 279 -22.95 3.99 -16.97
CA PRO A 279 -22.30 5.05 -17.76
C PRO A 279 -21.76 6.15 -16.83
N GLU A 280 -20.60 6.71 -17.19
CA GLU A 280 -19.93 7.82 -16.48
C GLU A 280 -19.39 7.54 -15.07
N VAL A 281 -19.76 6.41 -14.46
CA VAL A 281 -19.30 6.01 -13.12
C VAL A 281 -18.34 4.83 -13.25
N PRO A 282 -17.06 4.97 -12.87
CA PRO A 282 -16.15 3.84 -13.00
C PRO A 282 -16.54 2.69 -12.05
N ALA A 283 -16.25 1.47 -12.47
CA ALA A 283 -16.63 0.26 -11.74
C ALA A 283 -16.10 0.26 -10.29
N ARG A 284 -16.86 -0.36 -9.37
CA ARG A 284 -16.53 -0.50 -7.94
C ARG A 284 -16.43 0.82 -7.19
N THR A 285 -17.08 1.87 -7.71
CA THR A 285 -17.22 3.13 -6.98
C THR A 285 -18.26 2.96 -5.88
N TYR A 286 -17.88 3.29 -4.65
CA TYR A 286 -18.80 3.23 -3.51
C TYR A 286 -19.68 4.47 -3.47
N GLY A 287 -21.00 4.26 -3.34
CA GLY A 287 -21.97 5.34 -3.33
C GLY A 287 -23.30 4.94 -2.70
N LYS A 288 -24.28 5.80 -2.90
CA LYS A 288 -25.64 5.69 -2.38
C LYS A 288 -26.61 5.71 -3.56
N LEU A 289 -27.50 4.75 -3.60
CA LEU A 289 -28.67 4.79 -4.46
C LEU A 289 -29.80 5.44 -3.68
N ARG A 290 -30.34 6.52 -4.23
CA ARG A 290 -31.51 7.23 -3.69
C ARG A 290 -32.64 7.14 -4.68
N GLN A 291 -33.83 6.88 -4.18
CA GLN A 291 -35.04 7.00 -4.98
C GLN A 291 -35.58 8.42 -4.79
N THR A 292 -35.68 9.18 -5.89
CA THR A 292 -36.36 10.47 -5.94
C THR A 292 -37.71 10.28 -6.63
N ASP A 293 -38.67 11.18 -6.40
CA ASP A 293 -40.04 11.11 -6.92
C ASP A 293 -40.15 10.88 -8.45
N SER A 294 -39.11 11.25 -9.22
CA SER A 294 -39.08 11.15 -10.68
C SER A 294 -37.96 10.29 -11.26
N ALA A 295 -36.99 9.82 -10.45
CA ALA A 295 -35.84 9.05 -10.94
C ALA A 295 -35.06 8.35 -9.82
N VAL A 296 -34.35 7.28 -10.17
CA VAL A 296 -33.35 6.66 -9.30
C VAL A 296 -32.00 7.36 -9.53
N VAL A 297 -31.38 7.89 -8.47
CA VAL A 297 -30.12 8.64 -8.55
C VAL A 297 -29.01 7.89 -7.82
N PHE A 298 -27.87 7.71 -8.49
CA PHE A 298 -26.66 7.19 -7.86
C PHE A 298 -25.72 8.35 -7.50
N ALA A 299 -25.56 8.61 -6.20
CA ALA A 299 -24.69 9.65 -5.66
C ALA A 299 -23.40 9.04 -5.10
N TYR A 300 -22.25 9.61 -5.45
CA TYR A 300 -20.95 9.17 -4.96
C TYR A 300 -20.01 10.36 -4.73
N ARG A 301 -19.04 10.19 -3.82
CA ARG A 301 -17.96 11.15 -3.59
C ARG A 301 -16.66 10.56 -4.11
N PRO A 302 -16.01 11.15 -5.13
CA PRO A 302 -14.68 10.72 -5.54
C PRO A 302 -13.72 10.76 -4.34
N TRP A 303 -12.90 9.73 -4.16
CA TRP A 303 -12.01 9.61 -2.99
C TRP A 303 -12.70 9.71 -1.62
N LEU A 304 -14.04 9.61 -1.54
CA LEU A 304 -14.88 9.84 -0.35
C LEU A 304 -14.87 11.27 0.23
N VAL A 305 -13.91 12.11 -0.14
CA VAL A 305 -13.76 13.50 0.36
C VAL A 305 -14.05 14.58 -0.67
N LEU A 306 -14.04 14.27 -1.97
CA LEU A 306 -14.31 15.26 -3.02
C LEU A 306 -15.82 15.57 -3.15
N PRO A 307 -16.18 16.67 -3.87
CA PRO A 307 -17.57 17.04 -4.09
C PRO A 307 -18.42 15.89 -4.62
N GLU A 308 -19.64 15.82 -4.11
CA GLU A 308 -20.60 14.78 -4.48
C GLU A 308 -20.98 14.90 -5.95
N ARG A 309 -20.88 13.77 -6.66
CA ARG A 309 -21.32 13.62 -8.05
C ARG A 309 -22.51 12.68 -8.07
N SER A 310 -23.51 13.01 -8.87
CA SER A 310 -24.74 12.23 -9.01
C SER A 310 -25.00 11.91 -10.47
N VAL A 311 -25.40 10.68 -10.75
CA VAL A 311 -25.85 10.24 -12.08
C VAL A 311 -27.27 9.73 -11.96
N THR A 312 -28.16 10.26 -12.79
CA THR A 312 -29.55 9.81 -12.92
C THR A 312 -29.58 8.52 -13.73
N LEU A 313 -30.25 7.50 -13.18
CA LEU A 313 -30.37 6.20 -13.83
C LEU A 313 -31.70 6.13 -14.57
N ALA A 314 -31.64 5.82 -15.87
CA ALA A 314 -32.85 5.53 -16.63
C ALA A 314 -33.51 4.26 -16.08
N GLU A 315 -34.79 4.37 -15.72
CA GLU A 315 -35.56 3.32 -15.02
C GLU A 315 -35.67 2.01 -15.82
N LYS A 316 -35.42 2.06 -17.13
CA LYS A 316 -35.75 0.97 -18.07
C LYS A 316 -34.84 -0.26 -18.03
N ASP A 317 -33.71 -0.27 -17.33
CA ASP A 317 -32.75 -1.38 -17.42
C ASP A 317 -31.87 -1.58 -16.17
N LEU A 318 -32.43 -1.35 -14.98
CA LEU A 318 -31.71 -1.55 -13.72
C LEU A 318 -31.85 -2.99 -13.22
N SER A 319 -30.81 -3.81 -13.44
CA SER A 319 -30.70 -5.11 -12.76
C SER A 319 -29.85 -4.97 -11.51
N VAL A 320 -30.42 -5.24 -10.35
CA VAL A 320 -29.70 -5.29 -9.07
C VAL A 320 -29.25 -6.72 -8.87
N GLY A 321 -28.00 -7.03 -9.22
CA GLY A 321 -27.47 -8.37 -9.11
C GLY A 321 -27.15 -8.70 -7.66
N LYS A 322 -27.85 -9.64 -7.01
CA LYS A 322 -27.48 -10.07 -5.65
C LYS A 322 -26.25 -10.99 -5.74
N GLY A 323 -25.06 -10.39 -5.75
CA GLY A 323 -23.82 -11.11 -5.53
C GLY A 323 -23.76 -11.67 -4.11
N THR A 324 -22.77 -12.52 -3.84
CA THR A 324 -22.46 -13.02 -2.48
C THR A 324 -22.22 -11.88 -1.46
N VAL A 325 -22.05 -10.64 -1.92
CA VAL A 325 -22.08 -9.37 -1.15
C VAL A 325 -22.65 -8.24 -2.02
N SER A 326 -23.31 -7.25 -1.37
CA SER A 326 -24.01 -6.03 -1.84
C SER A 326 -24.19 -5.84 -3.35
N SER A 327 -25.45 -5.77 -3.75
CA SER A 327 -25.86 -5.85 -5.14
C SER A 327 -25.41 -4.67 -6.00
N PRO A 328 -24.57 -4.86 -7.05
CA PRO A 328 -24.32 -3.81 -8.02
C PRO A 328 -25.52 -3.66 -8.98
N PRO A 329 -25.91 -2.43 -9.35
CA PRO A 329 -26.77 -2.18 -10.49
C PRO A 329 -26.01 -2.44 -11.79
N SER A 330 -26.60 -3.18 -12.73
CA SER A 330 -26.07 -3.46 -14.07
C SER A 330 -27.17 -3.34 -15.14
N SER A 331 -26.81 -2.94 -16.37
CA SER A 331 -27.69 -3.05 -17.55
C SER A 331 -27.69 -4.47 -18.12
N PRO A 332 -28.85 -5.03 -18.55
CA PRO A 332 -29.02 -6.46 -18.85
C PRO A 332 -28.52 -6.91 -20.23
N ALA A 333 -28.06 -6.00 -21.11
CA ALA A 333 -27.85 -6.32 -22.52
C ALA A 333 -26.71 -7.31 -22.84
N ARG A 334 -25.92 -7.80 -21.86
CA ARG A 334 -24.85 -8.77 -22.15
C ARG A 334 -24.32 -9.62 -20.97
N MET A 335 -25.20 -10.19 -20.14
CA MET A 335 -24.78 -11.20 -19.13
C MET A 335 -24.85 -12.63 -19.68
N ARG A 336 -23.71 -13.32 -19.78
CA ARG A 336 -23.65 -14.79 -19.86
C ARG A 336 -23.99 -15.40 -18.49
N PRO A 337 -24.62 -16.58 -18.45
CA PRO A 337 -25.32 -17.06 -17.27
C PRO A 337 -24.33 -17.53 -16.21
N ILE A 338 -24.20 -16.76 -15.13
CA ILE A 338 -23.77 -17.30 -13.84
C ILE A 338 -25.06 -17.50 -13.04
N SER A 339 -25.32 -18.76 -12.68
CA SER A 339 -26.52 -19.18 -11.97
C SER A 339 -26.64 -18.42 -10.65
N CYS A 340 -27.62 -17.51 -10.58
CA CYS A 340 -28.34 -17.01 -9.40
C CYS A 340 -28.80 -15.55 -9.64
N CYS A 341 -29.43 -15.27 -10.78
CA CYS A 341 -30.06 -13.97 -11.04
C CYS A 341 -31.57 -14.12 -10.86
N ARG A 342 -32.09 -13.69 -9.70
CA ARG A 342 -33.54 -13.55 -9.50
C ARG A 342 -33.94 -12.22 -10.13
N ARG A 343 -34.60 -12.28 -11.29
CA ARG A 343 -35.22 -11.14 -11.97
C ARG A 343 -36.22 -10.50 -11.00
N VAL A 344 -35.95 -9.28 -10.53
CA VAL A 344 -36.98 -8.48 -9.84
C VAL A 344 -37.85 -7.89 -10.94
N THR A 345 -38.84 -8.67 -11.39
CA THR A 345 -39.99 -8.10 -12.10
C THR A 345 -40.71 -7.18 -11.13
N ALA A 346 -40.78 -5.90 -11.47
CA ALA A 346 -41.60 -4.91 -10.78
C ALA A 346 -43.03 -5.44 -10.66
N ALA A 347 -43.41 -5.86 -9.46
CA ALA A 347 -44.76 -6.27 -9.12
C ALA A 347 -45.44 -5.11 -8.39
N THR A 348 -45.82 -4.08 -9.14
CA THR A 348 -46.85 -3.12 -8.68
C THR A 348 -47.67 -2.62 -9.85
N ARG A 349 -48.56 -3.50 -10.36
CA ARG A 349 -49.78 -3.09 -11.08
C ARG A 349 -50.82 -4.20 -10.96
N ARG A 350 -51.89 -3.89 -10.21
CA ARG A 350 -53.19 -4.58 -9.98
C ARG A 350 -53.45 -4.59 -8.47
N ASN A 351 -54.49 -3.97 -7.92
CA ASN A 351 -55.87 -3.72 -8.37
C ASN A 351 -56.33 -2.42 -7.67
N SER A 352 -56.95 -1.45 -8.36
CA SER A 352 -58.41 -1.36 -8.63
C SER A 352 -59.26 -1.65 -7.40
#